data_AF-A0A0F9C839-F1
#
_entry.id   AF-A0A0F9C839-F1
#
_cell.length_a   1.000
_cell.length_b   1.000
_cell.length_c   1.000
_cell.angle_alpha   90.00
_cell.angle_beta   90.00
_cell.angle_gamma   90.00
#
_symmetry.space_group_name_H-M   'P 1'
#
loop_
_entity.id
_entity.type
_entity.pdbx_description
1 polymer ?
#
loop_
_entity_poly.entity_id
_entity_poly.type
_entity_poly.pdbx_seq_one_letter_code
_entity_poly.pdbx_strand_id
1 'polypeptide(L)'
;MEETRTLLITQRGGEETQVDIPVSWHVTFGPAAISASTSGMGDRKLMPMALRIYETEKQQRAIFTDVVSFRDMAIPVRVKVHNTQQKDGAIVVDGVSKRTTFQATTTE
;
A
#
# COMPACT_ATOMS: atom_id res chain seq x y z
N MET A 1 -8.15 15.39 25.85
CA MET A 1 -8.63 14.86 24.56
C MET A 1 -7.81 13.63 24.27
N GLU A 2 -8.45 12.55 23.84
CA GLU A 2 -7.72 11.38 23.36
C GLU A 2 -7.06 11.72 22.01
N GLU A 3 -5.82 11.26 21.80
CA GLU A 3 -5.10 11.48 20.55
C GLU A 3 -5.72 10.64 19.42
N THR A 4 -5.94 11.25 18.26
CA THR A 4 -6.55 10.59 17.11
C THR A 4 -5.60 10.55 15.92
N ARG A 5 -5.83 9.57 15.04
CA ARG A 5 -5.24 9.47 13.71
C ARG A 5 -6.33 9.39 12.66
N THR A 6 -6.03 9.87 11.46
CA THR A 6 -6.97 9.87 10.34
C THR A 6 -6.65 8.73 9.38
N LEU A 7 -7.64 7.90 9.09
CA LEU A 7 -7.59 6.94 7.99
C LEU A 7 -8.32 7.51 6.79
N LEU A 8 -7.70 7.41 5.61
CA LEU A 8 -8.41 7.59 4.34
C LEU A 8 -8.66 6.22 3.71
N ILE A 9 -9.93 5.93 3.42
CA ILE A 9 -10.41 4.65 2.92
C ILE A 9 -10.95 4.85 1.51
N THR A 10 -10.46 4.09 0.54
CA THR A 10 -10.95 4.09 -0.84
C THR A 10 -11.81 2.84 -1.06
N GLN A 11 -13.07 3.03 -1.44
CA GLN A 11 -14.02 1.95 -1.71
C GLN A 11 -14.15 1.67 -3.21
N ARG A 12 -14.72 0.50 -3.54
CA ARG A 12 -15.04 0.12 -4.91
C ARG A 12 -16.00 1.14 -5.51
N GLY A 13 -15.61 1.72 -6.64
CA GLY A 13 -16.32 2.86 -7.24
C GLY A 13 -15.55 4.19 -7.12
N GLY A 14 -14.45 4.21 -6.36
CA GLY A 14 -13.58 5.38 -6.22
C GLY A 14 -14.01 6.37 -5.15
N GLU A 15 -15.05 6.05 -4.38
CA GLU A 15 -15.45 6.85 -3.22
C GLU A 15 -14.36 6.81 -2.14
N GLU A 16 -14.05 7.98 -1.57
CA GLU A 16 -13.09 8.12 -0.49
C GLU A 16 -13.79 8.60 0.79
N THR A 17 -13.56 7.89 1.89
CA THR A 17 -14.06 8.24 3.23
C THR A 17 -12.89 8.53 4.16
N GLN A 18 -12.95 9.65 4.87
CA GLN A 18 -12.05 9.96 5.97
C GLN A 18 -12.69 9.59 7.30
N VAL A 19 -11.93 8.95 8.18
CA VAL A 19 -12.37 8.64 9.54
C VAL A 19 -11.25 8.94 10.53
N ASP A 20 -11.58 9.74 11.53
CA ASP A 20 -10.73 9.99 12.68
C ASP A 20 -11.03 8.95 13.76
N ILE A 21 -10.00 8.23 14.20
CA ILE A 21 -10.10 7.22 15.24
C ILE A 21 -9.04 7.45 16.31
N PRO A 22 -9.30 7.08 17.58
CA PRO A 22 -8.26 7.06 18.60
C PRO A 22 -7.05 6.23 18.17
N VAL A 23 -5.84 6.70 18.49
CA VAL A 23 -4.59 5.97 18.18
C VAL A 23 -4.52 4.60 18.85
N SER A 24 -5.23 4.42 19.96
CA SER A 24 -5.37 3.18 20.73
C SER A 24 -6.19 2.10 20.00
N TRP A 25 -7.00 2.48 19.01
CA TRP A 25 -7.90 1.56 18.33
C TRP A 25 -7.19 0.71 17.27
N HIS A 26 -7.57 -0.55 17.21
CA HIS A 26 -7.00 -1.56 16.34
C HIS A 26 -7.73 -1.61 14.99
N VAL A 27 -6.96 -1.76 13.91
CA VAL A 27 -7.48 -1.79 12.55
C VAL A 27 -7.06 -3.11 11.90
N THR A 28 -8.01 -3.83 11.32
CA THR A 28 -7.72 -5.07 10.58
C THR A 28 -8.29 -5.01 9.17
N PHE A 29 -7.60 -5.65 8.22
CA PHE A 29 -8.00 -5.69 6.82
C PHE A 29 -8.03 -7.14 6.32
N GLY A 30 -9.14 -7.55 5.72
CA GLY A 30 -9.33 -8.90 5.22
C GLY A 30 -10.73 -9.14 4.66
N PRO A 31 -11.01 -10.34 4.11
CA PRO A 31 -12.31 -10.67 3.51
C PRO A 31 -13.47 -10.37 4.47
N ALA A 32 -14.57 -9.80 3.96
CA ALA A 32 -15.74 -9.41 4.76
C ALA A 32 -16.41 -10.60 5.47
N ALA A 33 -16.38 -11.78 4.84
CA ALA A 33 -16.79 -13.05 5.42
C ALA A 33 -15.87 -14.17 4.90
N ILE A 34 -15.46 -15.08 5.79
CA ILE A 34 -14.92 -16.39 5.39
C ILE A 34 -16.15 -17.30 5.30
N SER A 35 -16.73 -17.45 4.11
CA SER A 35 -17.80 -18.44 3.95
C SER A 35 -17.20 -19.82 4.18
N ALA A 36 -17.63 -20.49 5.26
CA ALA A 36 -17.39 -21.91 5.49
C ALA A 36 -18.25 -22.81 4.57
N SER A 37 -19.04 -22.22 3.66
CA SER A 37 -19.86 -22.94 2.68
C SER A 37 -19.64 -22.36 1.29
N THR A 38 -18.64 -22.86 0.59
CA THR A 38 -18.68 -22.88 -0.88
C THR A 38 -18.19 -24.23 -1.38
N SER A 39 -18.89 -25.27 -0.92
CA SER A 39 -19.12 -26.47 -1.70
C SER A 39 -19.81 -26.06 -3.01
N GLY A 40 -19.05 -25.81 -4.06
CA GLY A 40 -19.62 -25.40 -5.34
C GLY A 40 -18.58 -24.88 -6.31
N MET A 41 -18.19 -25.76 -7.23
CA MET A 41 -17.37 -25.49 -8.41
C MET A 41 -17.84 -24.23 -9.17
N GLY A 42 -16.90 -23.37 -9.58
CA GLY A 42 -17.11 -22.49 -10.74
C GLY A 42 -17.56 -21.05 -10.45
N ASP A 43 -16.86 -20.32 -9.59
CA ASP A 43 -16.47 -18.91 -9.83
C ASP A 43 -15.79 -18.42 -8.55
N ARG A 44 -14.50 -18.09 -8.63
CA ARG A 44 -13.83 -17.35 -7.55
C ARG A 44 -14.35 -15.92 -7.55
N LYS A 45 -15.60 -15.72 -7.11
CA LYS A 45 -16.12 -14.40 -6.81
C LYS A 45 -15.27 -13.87 -5.65
N LEU A 46 -14.29 -13.02 -5.99
CA LEU A 46 -13.39 -12.40 -5.03
C LEU A 46 -14.23 -11.85 -3.89
N MET A 47 -14.05 -12.40 -2.69
CA MET A 47 -14.79 -11.95 -1.53
C MET A 47 -14.50 -10.46 -1.33
N PRO A 48 -15.54 -9.65 -1.07
CA PRO A 48 -15.33 -8.22 -0.85
C PRO A 48 -14.41 -8.03 0.35
N MET A 49 -13.38 -7.20 0.19
CA MET A 49 -12.43 -6.89 1.25
C MET A 49 -13.06 -5.87 2.20
N ALA A 50 -12.75 -5.99 3.48
CA ALA A 50 -13.29 -5.12 4.51
C ALA A 50 -12.19 -4.62 5.45
N LEU A 51 -12.30 -3.34 5.80
CA LEU A 51 -11.53 -2.71 6.86
C LEU A 51 -12.41 -2.67 8.12
N ARG A 52 -11.88 -3.16 9.24
CA ARG A 52 -12.60 -3.22 10.52
C ARG A 52 -11.83 -2.42 11.56
N ILE A 53 -12.57 -1.68 12.36
CA ILE A 53 -12.02 -0.83 13.41
C ILE A 53 -12.57 -1.30 14.75
N TYR A 54 -11.66 -1.55 15.68
CA TYR A 54 -11.92 -2.12 17.00
C TYR A 54 -11.41 -1.18 18.08
N GLU A 55 -12.26 -0.90 19.08
CA GLU A 55 -11.81 -0.21 20.30
C GLU A 55 -11.02 -1.19 21.19
N THR A 56 -11.47 -2.44 21.26
CA THR A 56 -10.79 -3.56 21.91
C THR A 56 -10.94 -4.81 21.05
N GLU A 57 -10.18 -5.87 21.32
CA GLU A 57 -10.25 -7.13 20.56
C GLU A 57 -11.67 -7.71 20.41
N LYS A 58 -12.56 -7.42 21.35
CA LYS A 58 -13.94 -7.93 21.38
C LYS A 58 -14.98 -6.92 20.91
N GLN A 59 -14.59 -5.67 20.66
CA GLN A 59 -15.52 -4.57 20.40
C GLN A 59 -15.20 -3.88 19.08
N GLN A 60 -15.83 -4.38 18.02
CA GLN A 60 -15.83 -3.72 16.71
C GLN A 60 -16.73 -2.49 16.76
N ARG A 61 -16.21 -1.34 16.32
CA ARG A 61 -16.93 -0.06 16.27
C ARG A 61 -17.37 0.33 14.86
N ALA A 62 -16.59 -0.04 13.85
CA ALA A 62 -16.92 0.22 12.45
C ALA A 62 -16.44 -0.90 11.53
N ILE A 63 -17.14 -1.06 10.41
CA ILE A 63 -16.73 -1.91 9.29
C ILE A 63 -17.01 -1.15 8.00
N PHE A 64 -16.00 -1.09 7.13
CA PHE A 64 -16.09 -0.57 5.79
C PHE A 64 -15.96 -1.75 4.83
N THR A 65 -16.96 -1.97 3.98
CA THR A 65 -16.96 -3.03 2.97
C THR A 65 -16.50 -2.50 1.62
N ASP A 66 -16.14 -3.43 0.73
CA ASP A 66 -15.65 -3.13 -0.61
C ASP A 66 -14.44 -2.20 -0.64
N VAL A 67 -13.59 -2.29 0.39
CA VAL A 67 -12.38 -1.48 0.51
C VAL A 67 -11.33 -1.95 -0.48
N VAL A 68 -10.87 -1.04 -1.34
CA VAL A 68 -9.81 -1.28 -2.32
C VAL A 68 -8.45 -1.00 -1.71
N SER A 69 -8.34 0.13 -1.00
CA SER A 69 -7.14 0.56 -0.31
C SER A 69 -7.49 1.44 0.88
N PHE A 70 -6.57 1.55 1.83
CA PHE A 70 -6.65 2.55 2.89
C PHE A 70 -5.24 3.04 3.23
N ARG A 71 -5.14 4.25 3.77
CA ARG A 71 -3.88 4.83 4.26
C ARG A 71 -4.07 5.52 5.60
N ASP A 72 -3.10 5.33 6.48
CA ASP A 72 -2.98 6.10 7.71
C ASP A 72 -2.26 7.42 7.38
N MET A 73 -2.98 8.53 7.51
CA MET A 73 -2.49 9.86 7.13
C MET A 73 -1.49 10.42 8.16
N ALA A 74 -1.42 9.83 9.35
CA ALA A 74 -0.47 10.25 10.39
C ALA A 74 0.95 9.69 10.17
N ILE A 75 1.11 8.69 9.29
CA ILE A 75 2.40 8.04 9.04
C ILE A 75 3.14 8.77 7.91
N PRO A 76 4.26 9.46 8.20
CA PRO A 76 5.07 10.05 7.14
C PRO A 76 5.79 8.96 6.36
N VAL A 77 5.57 8.90 5.04
CA VAL A 77 6.27 7.98 4.14
C VAL A 77 7.49 8.69 3.55
N ARG A 78 8.67 8.07 3.65
CA ARG A 78 9.91 8.53 3.01
C ARG A 78 10.34 7.52 1.96
N VAL A 79 10.63 7.99 0.76
CA VAL A 79 11.09 7.15 -0.35
C VAL A 79 12.57 7.43 -0.59
N LYS A 80 13.38 6.38 -0.60
CA LYS A 80 14.78 6.47 -1.03
C LYS A 80 14.83 6.31 -2.55
N VAL A 81 15.37 7.31 -3.25
CA VAL A 81 15.43 7.31 -4.71
C VAL A 81 16.86 7.00 -5.15
N HIS A 82 17.01 6.05 -6.07
CA HIS A 82 18.28 5.74 -6.71
C HIS A 82 18.30 6.36 -8.10
N ASN A 83 19.18 7.33 -8.31
CA ASN A 83 19.37 7.95 -9.62
C ASN A 83 20.49 7.20 -10.35
N THR A 84 20.14 6.48 -11.42
CA THR A 84 21.12 5.86 -12.32
C THR A 84 21.20 6.70 -13.59
N GLN A 85 22.37 7.28 -13.83
CA GLN A 85 22.67 7.91 -15.12
C GLN A 85 23.45 6.93 -15.99
N GLN A 86 22.94 6.68 -17.20
CA GLN A 86 23.65 5.93 -18.24
C GLN A 86 24.10 6.90 -19.32
N LYS A 87 25.38 6.84 -19.66
CA LYS A 87 25.94 7.59 -20.78
C LYS A 87 26.77 6.66 -21.64
N ASP A 88 26.44 6.58 -22.92
CA ASP A 88 27.29 5.93 -23.89
C ASP A 88 28.47 6.84 -24.23
N GLY A 89 29.65 6.24 -24.32
CA GLY A 89 30.85 6.94 -24.73
C GLY A 89 31.86 6.02 -25.40
N ALA A 90 33.02 6.58 -25.70
CA ALA A 90 34.16 5.84 -26.22
C ALA A 90 35.33 5.98 -25.24
N ILE A 91 36.04 4.88 -25.00
CA ILE A 91 37.32 4.86 -24.30
C ILE A 91 38.41 4.46 -25.27
N VAL A 92 39.60 5.02 -25.12
CA VAL A 92 40.78 4.56 -25.85
C VAL A 92 41.56 3.62 -24.93
N VAL A 93 41.73 2.38 -25.36
CA VAL A 93 42.54 1.36 -24.67
C VAL A 93 43.61 0.91 -25.64
N ASP A 94 44.88 1.08 -25.27
CA ASP A 94 46.04 0.71 -26.08
C ASP A 94 46.02 1.30 -27.51
N GLY A 95 45.58 2.56 -27.63
CA GLY A 95 45.48 3.25 -28.92
C GLY A 95 44.25 2.88 -29.77
N VAL A 96 43.39 1.97 -29.30
CA VAL A 96 42.17 1.55 -29.99
C VAL A 96 40.93 2.16 -29.30
N SER A 97 40.09 2.85 -30.07
CA SER A 97 38.82 3.38 -29.59
C SER A 97 37.76 2.28 -29.48
N LYS A 98 37.20 2.09 -28.28
CA LYS A 98 36.14 1.12 -27.98
C LYS A 98 34.91 1.83 -27.44
N ARG A 99 33.73 1.43 -27.93
CA ARG A 99 32.44 1.93 -27.43
C ARG A 99 32.14 1.24 -26.08
N THR A 100 31.68 2.01 -25.11
CA THR A 100 31.33 1.50 -23.78
C THR A 100 30.18 2.30 -23.17
N THR A 101 29.53 1.73 -22.17
CA THR A 101 28.44 2.38 -21.42
C THR A 101 28.92 2.63 -20.00
N PHE A 102 28.83 3.88 -19.56
CA PHE A 102 29.16 4.28 -18.20
C PHE A 102 27.87 4.34 -17.37
N GLN A 103 27.90 3.71 -16.18
CA GLN A 103 26.85 3.80 -15.19
C GLN A 103 27.37 4.53 -13.96
N ALA A 104 26.72 5.65 -13.62
CA ALA A 104 26.92 6.33 -12.35
C ALA A 104 25.65 6.17 -11.51
N THR A 105 25.82 5.70 -10.28
CA THR A 105 24.74 5.51 -9.32
C THR A 105 24.95 6.44 -8.15
N THR A 106 24.01 7.37 -7.94
CA THR A 106 24.02 8.28 -6.79
C THR A 106 22.87 7.93 -5.86
N THR A 107 23.10 8.07 -4.56
CA THR A 107 22.09 7.91 -3.53
C THR A 107 21.82 9.28 -2.90
N GLU A 108 20.57 9.72 -2.92
CA GLU A 108 20.09 10.93 -2.23
C GLU A 108 19.22 10.56 -1.01
#